data_AF-A0AA36GFM2-F1
#
_entry.id   AF-A0AA36GFM2-F1
#
_cell.length_a   1.000
_cell.length_b   1.000
_cell.length_c   1.000
_cell.angle_alpha   90.00
_cell.angle_beta   90.00
_cell.angle_gamma   90.00
#
_symmetry.space_group_name_H-M   'P 1'
#
loop_
_entity.id
_entity.type
_entity.pdbx_description
1 polymer ?
#
loop_
_entity_poly.entity_id
_entity_poly.type
_entity_poly.pdbx_seq_one_letter_code
_entity_poly.pdbx_strand_id
1 'polypeptide(L)'
;MWRDKPRQFAEEACYKYLEEGKFALGKTKIFFRTGQVALLEQVRLETLNASAVLIQSRWRGYVARKRYEAMMKSIRTIQAATRKFFAVRQLHYLQMHRAAIAIQSAYRGYVCRARYQELRAAVLAIQAHYRAAKVRAWVMKMRYEKSAIIIQKYWRGYLVRREEIKRRQKIVLVQCCVRRWLARRRLRELKIESRSVNHFQKLNSGLENKVIGLQMKLDSVTSDRNRLAAVEDQLQRMLAELVSAEAEKYYSETLSTLQFSSNCRKIENKIHVNEEQCGDLIMAYKAENKRLREEMASIEERVKAEMNEKLAAIQRDLKQWKQLTIDREQALVEAQLQRDLFAAQLPGASDEGENLLPEEPMSEMELEPEHRPASAKYVGRFSRLKASWRGTV
;
A
#
# COMPACT_ATOMS: atom_id res chain seq x y z
N MET A 1 56.25 121.34 -49.72
CA MET A 1 56.76 122.73 -49.59
C MET A 1 58.19 122.88 -50.08
N TRP A 2 59.21 122.27 -49.46
CA TRP A 2 60.61 122.56 -49.81
C TRP A 2 61.03 122.27 -51.26
N ARG A 3 60.39 121.29 -51.92
CA ARG A 3 60.63 120.97 -53.34
C ARG A 3 59.89 121.91 -54.29
N ASP A 4 58.67 122.29 -53.91
CA ASP A 4 57.66 122.87 -54.79
C ASP A 4 57.68 124.41 -54.76
N LYS A 5 58.02 124.97 -53.59
CA LYS A 5 58.19 126.41 -53.35
C LYS A 5 59.39 126.67 -52.42
N PRO A 6 60.63 126.39 -52.87
CA PRO A 6 61.83 126.42 -52.02
C PRO A 6 62.06 127.78 -51.36
N ARG A 7 61.70 128.90 -52.01
CA ARG A 7 61.82 130.25 -51.42
C ARG A 7 60.92 130.44 -50.20
N GLN A 8 59.64 130.08 -50.29
CA GLN A 8 58.70 130.22 -49.16
C GLN A 8 59.08 129.30 -48.00
N PHE A 9 59.50 128.07 -48.30
CA PHE A 9 60.03 127.15 -47.28
C PHE A 9 61.28 127.72 -46.58
N ALA A 10 62.21 128.33 -47.33
CA ALA A 10 63.41 128.94 -46.76
C ALA A 10 63.09 130.19 -45.91
N GLU A 11 62.11 130.97 -46.33
CA GLU A 11 61.59 132.14 -45.62
C GLU A 11 60.96 131.73 -44.28
N GLU A 12 60.01 130.78 -44.29
CA GLU A 12 59.44 130.16 -43.08
C GLU A 12 60.50 129.55 -42.16
N ALA A 13 61.49 128.84 -42.72
CA ALA A 13 62.56 128.22 -41.94
C ALA A 13 63.48 129.25 -41.28
N CYS A 14 63.79 130.37 -41.96
CA CYS A 14 64.57 131.45 -41.37
C CYS A 14 63.79 132.14 -40.24
N TYR A 15 62.53 132.53 -40.46
CA TYR A 15 61.70 133.14 -39.41
C TYR A 15 61.44 132.21 -38.21
N LYS A 16 61.48 130.89 -38.38
CA LYS A 16 61.29 129.92 -37.30
C LYS A 16 62.54 129.66 -36.44
N TYR A 17 63.74 129.80 -37.00
CA TYR A 17 64.98 129.33 -36.36
C TYR A 17 66.10 130.39 -36.29
N LEU A 18 65.91 131.59 -36.84
CA LEU A 18 66.85 132.71 -36.78
C LEU A 18 66.19 133.97 -36.19
N GLU A 19 67.02 134.90 -35.72
CA GLU A 19 66.56 136.19 -35.22
C GLU A 19 66.30 137.19 -36.38
N GLU A 20 65.29 138.04 -36.20
CA GLU A 20 64.94 139.08 -37.16
C GLU A 20 66.12 140.03 -37.45
N GLY A 21 66.24 140.45 -38.71
CA GLY A 21 67.33 141.33 -39.16
C GLY A 21 68.73 140.69 -39.26
N LYS A 22 68.91 139.42 -38.87
CA LYS A 22 70.20 138.70 -38.98
C LYS A 22 70.35 137.87 -40.27
N PHE A 23 69.32 137.81 -41.11
CA PHE A 23 69.34 137.20 -42.45
C PHE A 23 68.68 138.09 -43.51
N ALA A 24 68.94 137.82 -44.80
CA ALA A 24 68.29 138.49 -45.93
C ALA A 24 68.09 137.55 -47.13
N LEU A 25 66.94 137.67 -47.80
CA LEU A 25 66.55 136.82 -48.94
C LEU A 25 66.85 137.53 -50.28
N GLY A 26 67.89 137.08 -50.99
CA GLY A 26 68.19 137.54 -52.35
C GLY A 26 67.38 136.81 -53.43
N LYS A 27 67.60 137.18 -54.71
CA LYS A 27 66.93 136.53 -55.85
C LYS A 27 67.25 135.03 -55.99
N THR A 28 68.47 134.61 -55.61
CA THR A 28 69.00 133.25 -55.82
C THR A 28 69.77 132.68 -54.62
N LYS A 29 70.02 133.47 -53.58
CA LYS A 29 70.81 133.08 -52.39
C LYS A 29 70.23 133.71 -51.14
N ILE A 30 70.41 133.05 -50.00
CA ILE A 30 70.15 133.59 -48.66
C ILE A 30 71.47 134.12 -48.12
N PHE A 31 71.44 135.32 -47.53
CA PHE A 31 72.59 135.94 -46.89
C PHE A 31 72.39 135.90 -45.37
N PHE A 32 73.41 135.49 -44.64
CA PHE A 32 73.39 135.31 -43.19
C PHE A 32 74.47 136.17 -42.54
N ARG A 33 74.18 136.79 -41.39
CA ARG A 33 75.22 137.34 -40.52
C ARG A 33 76.00 136.21 -39.83
N THR A 34 77.21 136.52 -39.39
CA THR A 34 78.12 135.59 -38.71
C THR A 34 77.41 134.85 -37.57
N GLY A 35 77.68 133.55 -37.44
CA GLY A 35 77.09 132.68 -36.41
C GLY A 35 75.70 132.09 -36.74
N GLN A 36 74.88 132.75 -37.58
CA GLN A 36 73.52 132.28 -37.87
C GLN A 36 73.49 130.92 -38.59
N VAL A 37 74.47 130.63 -39.45
CA VAL A 37 74.61 129.30 -40.10
C VAL A 37 74.96 128.21 -39.09
N ALA A 38 75.74 128.52 -38.05
CA ALA A 38 76.07 127.56 -37.00
C ALA A 38 74.84 127.22 -36.12
N LEU A 39 73.97 128.20 -35.86
CA LEU A 39 72.68 127.97 -35.19
C LEU A 39 71.78 127.02 -35.99
N LEU A 40 71.71 127.17 -37.32
CA LEU A 40 70.96 126.24 -38.18
C LEU A 40 71.56 124.82 -38.17
N GLU A 41 72.88 124.68 -38.20
CA GLU A 41 73.51 123.34 -38.13
C GLU A 41 73.34 122.70 -36.74
N GLN A 42 73.35 123.48 -35.66
CA GLN A 42 72.99 123.01 -34.31
C GLN A 42 71.56 122.48 -34.28
N VAL A 43 70.56 123.26 -34.71
CA VAL A 43 69.14 122.84 -34.75
C VAL A 43 68.95 121.60 -35.63
N ARG A 44 69.69 121.49 -36.73
CA ARG A 44 69.72 120.31 -37.60
C ARG A 44 70.28 119.08 -36.88
N LEU A 45 71.40 119.19 -36.17
CA LEU A 45 71.98 118.11 -35.39
C LEU A 45 71.06 117.68 -34.23
N GLU A 46 70.45 118.63 -33.52
CA GLU A 46 69.45 118.36 -32.49
C GLU A 46 68.24 117.61 -33.04
N THR A 47 67.71 118.04 -34.20
CA THR A 47 66.58 117.38 -34.88
C THR A 47 66.93 115.95 -35.31
N LEU A 48 68.15 115.73 -35.84
CA LEU A 48 68.63 114.40 -36.22
C LEU A 48 68.84 113.50 -34.99
N ASN A 49 69.40 114.04 -33.91
CA ASN A 49 69.60 113.33 -32.65
C ASN A 49 68.27 112.94 -31.98
N ALA A 50 67.30 113.86 -31.92
CA ALA A 50 65.94 113.56 -31.44
C ALA A 50 65.27 112.46 -32.27
N SER A 51 65.40 112.52 -33.59
CA SER A 51 64.88 111.48 -34.51
C SER A 51 65.55 110.12 -34.26
N ALA A 52 66.88 110.10 -34.09
CA ALA A 52 67.63 108.90 -33.78
C ALA A 52 67.23 108.31 -32.41
N VAL A 53 67.06 109.15 -31.38
CA VAL A 53 66.60 108.74 -30.05
C VAL A 53 65.18 108.15 -30.10
N LEU A 54 64.28 108.71 -30.90
CA LEU A 54 62.93 108.16 -31.10
C LEU A 54 62.97 106.76 -31.75
N ILE A 55 63.79 106.58 -32.79
CA ILE A 55 63.98 105.26 -33.44
C ILE A 55 64.62 104.26 -32.47
N GLN A 56 65.70 104.64 -31.79
CA GLN A 56 66.41 103.78 -30.85
C GLN A 56 65.55 103.37 -29.65
N SER A 57 64.79 104.31 -29.06
CA SER A 57 63.91 104.01 -27.92
C SER A 57 62.76 103.08 -28.33
N ARG A 58 62.16 103.30 -29.51
CA ARG A 58 61.15 102.40 -30.07
C ARG A 58 61.69 100.99 -30.33
N TRP A 59 62.91 100.88 -30.86
CA TRP A 59 63.60 99.60 -31.06
C TRP A 59 63.93 98.89 -29.74
N ARG A 60 64.53 99.60 -28.77
CA ARG A 60 64.82 99.06 -27.43
C ARG A 60 63.54 98.54 -26.76
N GLY A 61 62.44 99.27 -26.84
CA GLY A 61 61.13 98.85 -26.34
C GLY A 61 60.55 97.62 -27.05
N TYR A 62 60.70 97.52 -28.38
CA TYR A 62 60.30 96.34 -29.15
C TYR A 62 61.10 95.09 -28.74
N VAL A 63 62.44 95.20 -28.64
CA VAL A 63 63.32 94.09 -28.25
C VAL A 63 63.02 93.63 -26.82
N ALA A 64 62.82 94.57 -25.88
CA ALA A 64 62.43 94.25 -24.50
C ALA A 64 61.08 93.51 -24.45
N ARG A 65 60.07 93.99 -25.18
CA ARG A 65 58.76 93.33 -25.27
C ARG A 65 58.86 91.92 -25.87
N LYS A 66 59.64 91.72 -26.94
CA LYS A 66 59.83 90.39 -27.55
C LYS A 66 60.55 89.40 -26.63
N ARG A 67 61.54 89.85 -25.85
CA ARG A 67 62.18 89.03 -24.81
C ARG A 67 61.19 88.63 -23.71
N TYR A 68 60.36 89.57 -23.24
CA TYR A 68 59.30 89.29 -22.26
C TYR A 68 58.24 88.32 -22.78
N GLU A 69 57.77 88.50 -24.03
CA GLU A 69 56.82 87.58 -24.68
C GLU A 69 57.36 86.15 -24.77
N ALA A 70 58.63 85.98 -25.14
CA ALA A 70 59.30 84.68 -25.21
C ALA A 70 59.41 84.03 -23.82
N MET A 71 59.85 84.78 -22.81
CA MET A 71 59.93 84.32 -21.42
C MET A 71 58.55 83.90 -20.89
N MET A 72 57.52 84.72 -21.09
CA MET A 72 56.15 84.44 -20.66
C MET A 72 55.49 83.30 -21.46
N LYS A 73 55.94 83.01 -22.69
CA LYS A 73 55.55 81.78 -23.40
C LYS A 73 56.14 80.56 -22.70
N SER A 74 57.45 80.56 -22.45
CA SER A 74 58.16 79.46 -21.77
C SER A 74 57.61 79.17 -20.37
N ILE A 75 57.37 80.20 -19.56
CA ILE A 75 56.77 80.08 -18.21
C ILE A 75 55.39 79.42 -18.30
N ARG A 76 54.53 79.84 -19.24
CA ARG A 76 53.20 79.24 -19.43
C ARG A 76 53.27 77.78 -19.88
N THR A 77 54.23 77.42 -20.75
CA THR A 77 54.47 76.03 -21.15
C THR A 77 54.89 75.17 -19.96
N ILE A 78 55.83 75.64 -19.11
CA ILE A 78 56.27 74.92 -17.91
C ILE A 78 55.12 74.76 -16.89
N GLN A 79 54.34 75.83 -16.65
CA GLN A 79 53.17 75.78 -15.76
C GLN A 79 52.10 74.80 -16.28
N ALA A 80 51.84 74.76 -17.58
CA ALA A 80 50.90 73.82 -18.19
C ALA A 80 51.38 72.36 -18.06
N ALA A 81 52.66 72.09 -18.34
CA ALA A 81 53.27 70.77 -18.17
C ALA A 81 53.21 70.29 -16.71
N THR A 82 53.54 71.18 -15.76
CA THR A 82 53.50 70.89 -14.31
C THR A 82 52.08 70.58 -13.83
N ARG A 83 51.07 71.37 -14.26
CA ARG A 83 49.66 71.10 -13.96
C ARG A 83 49.20 69.76 -14.54
N LYS A 84 49.59 69.44 -15.79
CA LYS A 84 49.30 68.14 -16.42
C LYS A 84 49.94 66.98 -15.63
N PHE A 85 51.20 67.12 -15.21
CA PHE A 85 51.90 66.10 -14.42
C PHE A 85 51.17 65.78 -13.11
N PHE A 86 50.79 66.81 -12.33
CA PHE A 86 50.04 66.59 -11.09
C PHE A 86 48.66 65.97 -11.33
N ALA A 87 47.93 66.40 -12.38
CA ALA A 87 46.63 65.82 -12.73
C ALA A 87 46.73 64.33 -13.13
N VAL A 88 47.71 63.96 -13.96
CA VAL A 88 47.95 62.55 -14.35
C VAL A 88 48.38 61.71 -13.14
N ARG A 89 49.27 62.23 -12.28
CA ARG A 89 49.68 61.53 -11.05
C ARG A 89 48.51 61.28 -10.11
N GLN A 90 47.61 62.26 -9.96
CA GLN A 90 46.39 62.11 -9.15
C GLN A 90 45.42 61.10 -9.77
N LEU A 91 45.27 61.09 -11.10
CA LEU A 91 44.44 60.09 -11.80
C LEU A 91 44.96 58.67 -11.58
N HIS A 92 46.26 58.43 -11.76
CA HIS A 92 46.88 57.12 -11.51
C HIS A 92 46.71 56.68 -10.05
N TYR A 93 46.90 57.59 -9.07
CA TYR A 93 46.65 57.29 -7.66
C TYR A 93 45.21 56.85 -7.41
N LEU A 94 44.23 57.58 -7.95
CA LEU A 94 42.80 57.24 -7.80
C LEU A 94 42.43 55.93 -8.52
N GLN A 95 43.04 55.62 -9.66
CA GLN A 95 42.87 54.34 -10.36
C GLN A 95 43.42 53.17 -9.54
N MET A 96 44.66 53.29 -9.03
CA MET A 96 45.27 52.27 -8.16
C MET A 96 44.46 52.07 -6.87
N HIS A 97 44.00 53.14 -6.23
CA HIS A 97 43.18 53.09 -5.02
C HIS A 97 41.82 52.41 -5.27
N ARG A 98 41.16 52.70 -6.41
CA ARG A 98 39.92 52.02 -6.82
C ARG A 98 40.15 50.53 -7.09
N ALA A 99 41.24 50.17 -7.78
CA ALA A 99 41.60 48.77 -8.03
C ALA A 99 41.89 48.02 -6.73
N ALA A 100 42.62 48.62 -5.79
CA ALA A 100 42.90 48.06 -4.48
C ALA A 100 41.61 47.81 -3.68
N ILE A 101 40.67 48.77 -3.66
CA ILE A 101 39.36 48.60 -3.00
C ILE A 101 38.56 47.46 -3.65
N ALA A 102 38.53 47.37 -4.99
CA ALA A 102 37.82 46.31 -5.71
C ALA A 102 38.38 44.91 -5.41
N ILE A 103 39.72 44.77 -5.36
CA ILE A 103 40.37 43.51 -4.99
C ILE A 103 40.08 43.17 -3.52
N GLN A 104 40.16 44.14 -2.60
CA GLN A 104 39.88 43.94 -1.18
C GLN A 104 38.42 43.57 -0.91
N SER A 105 37.45 44.18 -1.59
CA SER A 105 36.03 43.86 -1.41
C SER A 105 35.68 42.50 -2.01
N ALA A 106 36.22 42.17 -3.19
CA ALA A 106 36.08 40.86 -3.81
C ALA A 106 36.66 39.74 -2.91
N TYR A 107 37.87 39.94 -2.37
CA TYR A 107 38.52 38.99 -1.46
C TYR A 107 37.75 38.80 -0.15
N ARG A 108 37.34 39.90 0.52
CA ARG A 108 36.51 39.83 1.73
C ARG A 108 35.19 39.09 1.46
N GLY A 109 34.54 39.37 0.34
CA GLY A 109 33.33 38.67 -0.10
C GLY A 109 33.56 37.18 -0.38
N TYR A 110 34.69 36.81 -0.97
CA TYR A 110 35.08 35.41 -1.19
C TYR A 110 35.27 34.66 0.13
N VAL A 111 36.08 35.19 1.06
CA VAL A 111 36.34 34.57 2.36
C VAL A 111 35.06 34.35 3.17
N CYS A 112 34.16 35.33 3.20
CA CYS A 112 32.87 35.19 3.87
C CYS A 112 31.98 34.12 3.21
N ARG A 113 31.94 34.04 1.87
CA ARG A 113 31.16 33.00 1.16
C ARG A 113 31.73 31.60 1.36
N ALA A 114 33.05 31.44 1.30
CA ALA A 114 33.72 30.15 1.53
C ALA A 114 33.39 29.61 2.94
N ARG A 115 33.62 30.40 3.98
CA ARG A 115 33.31 30.04 5.37
C ARG A 115 31.83 29.73 5.59
N TYR A 116 30.93 30.45 4.93
CA TYR A 116 29.49 30.15 4.97
C TYR A 116 29.15 28.82 4.28
N GLN A 117 29.77 28.53 3.12
CA GLN A 117 29.55 27.28 2.39
C GLN A 117 30.07 26.06 3.18
N GLU A 118 31.24 26.16 3.81
CA GLU A 118 31.79 25.15 4.72
C GLU A 118 30.84 24.86 5.89
N LEU A 119 30.40 25.92 6.60
CA LEU A 119 29.46 25.80 7.72
C LEU A 119 28.12 25.21 7.28
N ARG A 120 27.59 25.64 6.14
CA ARG A 120 26.34 25.12 5.55
C ARG A 120 26.47 23.65 5.17
N ALA A 121 27.60 23.22 4.60
CA ALA A 121 27.87 21.83 4.28
C ALA A 121 27.92 20.97 5.56
N ALA A 122 28.63 21.42 6.60
CA ALA A 122 28.69 20.74 7.90
C ALA A 122 27.29 20.62 8.56
N VAL A 123 26.51 21.70 8.57
CA VAL A 123 25.14 21.69 9.12
C VAL A 123 24.22 20.74 8.33
N LEU A 124 24.28 20.75 7.00
CA LEU A 124 23.49 19.83 6.16
C LEU A 124 23.89 18.37 6.38
N ALA A 125 25.19 18.07 6.53
CA ALA A 125 25.66 16.73 6.87
C ALA A 125 25.13 16.28 8.24
N ILE A 126 25.24 17.11 9.29
CA ILE A 126 24.71 16.82 10.63
C ILE A 126 23.19 16.57 10.58
N GLN A 127 22.44 17.42 9.88
CA GLN A 127 20.99 17.25 9.70
C GLN A 127 20.63 15.94 8.96
N ALA A 128 21.38 15.59 7.91
CA ALA A 128 21.18 14.33 7.17
C ALA A 128 21.49 13.11 8.05
N HIS A 129 22.61 13.11 8.78
CA HIS A 129 22.97 12.04 9.71
C HIS A 129 21.93 11.89 10.83
N TYR A 130 21.44 12.99 11.42
CA TYR A 130 20.40 12.98 12.45
C TYR A 130 19.06 12.43 11.93
N ARG A 131 18.57 12.93 10.78
CA ARG A 131 17.34 12.44 10.15
C ARG A 131 17.44 10.94 9.85
N ALA A 132 18.55 10.51 9.27
CA ALA A 132 18.78 9.09 8.97
C ALA A 132 18.93 8.23 10.23
N ALA A 133 19.51 8.75 11.32
CA ALA A 133 19.60 8.05 12.60
C ALA A 133 18.21 7.87 13.24
N LYS A 134 17.36 8.91 13.23
CA LYS A 134 15.97 8.85 13.73
C LYS A 134 15.16 7.78 12.97
N VAL A 135 15.26 7.75 11.64
CA VAL A 135 14.59 6.73 10.81
C VAL A 135 15.14 5.32 11.10
N ARG A 136 16.47 5.13 11.18
CA ARG A 136 17.07 3.82 11.51
C ARG A 136 16.61 3.31 12.89
N ALA A 137 16.55 4.18 13.90
CA ALA A 137 16.07 3.81 15.23
C ALA A 137 14.60 3.35 15.22
N TRP A 138 13.72 4.08 14.51
CA TRP A 138 12.31 3.70 14.36
C TRP A 138 12.14 2.37 13.60
N VAL A 139 12.84 2.19 12.47
CA VAL A 139 12.82 0.93 11.72
C VAL A 139 13.34 -0.24 12.56
N MET A 140 14.38 -0.03 13.39
CA MET A 140 14.91 -1.06 14.26
C MET A 140 13.94 -1.44 15.38
N LYS A 141 13.26 -0.45 16.00
CA LYS A 141 12.18 -0.69 16.97
C LYS A 141 11.07 -1.55 16.34
N MET A 142 10.56 -1.15 15.18
CA MET A 142 9.52 -1.90 14.45
C MET A 142 9.97 -3.33 14.09
N ARG A 143 11.25 -3.54 13.75
CA ARG A 143 11.83 -4.89 13.52
C ARG A 143 11.86 -5.74 14.79
N TYR A 144 12.25 -5.18 15.94
CA TYR A 144 12.21 -5.88 17.22
C TYR A 144 10.78 -6.23 17.62
N GLU A 145 9.83 -5.30 17.52
CA GLU A 145 8.42 -5.51 17.86
C GLU A 145 7.79 -6.60 16.97
N LYS A 146 8.01 -6.54 15.65
CA LYS A 146 7.56 -7.58 14.71
C LYS A 146 8.16 -8.95 15.04
N SER A 147 9.43 -9.01 15.43
CA SER A 147 10.11 -10.25 15.82
C SER A 147 9.54 -10.83 17.12
N ALA A 148 9.29 -9.98 18.12
CA ALA A 148 8.65 -10.37 19.37
C ALA A 148 7.21 -10.91 19.14
N ILE A 149 6.42 -10.24 18.28
CA ILE A 149 5.08 -10.71 17.89
C ILE A 149 5.14 -12.09 17.24
N ILE A 150 6.11 -12.34 16.35
CA ILE A 150 6.32 -13.65 15.71
C ILE A 150 6.65 -14.73 16.75
N ILE A 151 7.59 -14.47 17.66
CA ILE A 151 7.97 -15.41 18.72
C ILE A 151 6.76 -15.72 19.63
N GLN A 152 6.04 -14.69 20.07
CA GLN A 152 4.84 -14.86 20.90
C GLN A 152 3.73 -15.64 20.17
N LYS A 153 3.52 -15.40 18.86
CA LYS A 153 2.55 -16.14 18.03
C LYS A 153 2.88 -17.64 18.00
N TYR A 154 4.14 -17.99 17.73
CA TYR A 154 4.57 -19.39 17.72
C TYR A 154 4.51 -20.03 19.12
N TRP A 155 4.86 -19.31 20.18
CA TRP A 155 4.77 -19.79 21.56
C TRP A 155 3.33 -20.08 21.99
N ARG A 156 2.39 -19.13 21.78
CA ARG A 156 0.96 -19.33 22.05
C ARG A 156 0.41 -20.53 21.27
N GLY A 157 0.75 -20.65 19.98
CA GLY A 157 0.36 -21.78 19.13
C GLY A 157 1.05 -23.11 19.50
N TYR A 158 2.20 -23.10 20.16
CA TYR A 158 2.85 -24.29 20.71
C TYR A 158 2.16 -24.77 21.99
N LEU A 159 1.85 -23.86 22.92
CA LEU A 159 1.19 -24.20 24.19
C LEU A 159 -0.14 -24.93 23.95
N VAL A 160 -1.01 -24.40 23.10
CA VAL A 160 -2.31 -25.02 22.75
C VAL A 160 -2.09 -26.39 22.10
N ARG A 161 -1.25 -26.51 21.07
CA ARG A 161 -0.97 -27.80 20.41
C ARG A 161 -0.40 -28.84 21.37
N ARG A 162 0.49 -28.45 22.29
CA ARG A 162 1.06 -29.33 23.31
C ARG A 162 0.00 -29.87 24.27
N GLU A 163 -1.00 -29.05 24.63
CA GLU A 163 -2.13 -29.51 25.45
C GLU A 163 -3.09 -30.40 24.66
N GLU A 164 -3.47 -30.00 23.44
CA GLU A 164 -4.31 -30.78 22.54
C GLU A 164 -3.76 -32.19 22.30
N ILE A 165 -2.46 -32.32 22.02
CA ILE A 165 -1.79 -33.61 21.82
C ILE A 165 -1.89 -34.46 23.10
N LYS A 166 -1.59 -33.90 24.28
CA LYS A 166 -1.72 -34.62 25.55
C LYS A 166 -3.18 -35.03 25.84
N ARG A 167 -4.17 -34.19 25.51
CA ARG A 167 -5.59 -34.51 25.71
C ARG A 167 -6.05 -35.61 24.74
N ARG A 168 -5.67 -35.53 23.46
CA ARG A 168 -5.92 -36.57 22.45
C ARG A 168 -5.28 -37.91 22.83
N GLN A 169 -4.04 -37.92 23.30
CA GLN A 169 -3.37 -39.13 23.80
C GLN A 169 -4.17 -39.80 24.94
N LYS A 170 -4.63 -39.03 25.93
CA LYS A 170 -5.50 -39.54 27.01
C LYS A 170 -6.82 -40.10 26.48
N ILE A 171 -7.48 -39.40 25.55
CA ILE A 171 -8.75 -39.84 24.94
C ILE A 171 -8.55 -41.15 24.16
N VAL A 172 -7.51 -41.25 23.32
CA VAL A 172 -7.20 -42.45 22.54
C VAL A 172 -6.89 -43.64 23.48
N LEU A 173 -6.13 -43.43 24.55
CA LEU A 173 -5.86 -44.47 25.55
C LEU A 173 -7.15 -45.02 26.16
N VAL A 174 -8.08 -44.15 26.59
CA VAL A 174 -9.39 -44.54 27.14
C VAL A 174 -10.21 -45.29 26.08
N GLN A 175 -10.29 -44.79 24.85
CA GLN A 175 -10.99 -45.48 23.75
C GLN A 175 -10.41 -46.88 23.47
N CYS A 176 -9.08 -47.03 23.46
CA CYS A 176 -8.42 -48.32 23.29
C CYS A 176 -8.74 -49.30 24.43
N CYS A 177 -8.77 -48.83 25.68
CA CYS A 177 -9.18 -49.63 26.83
C CYS A 177 -10.66 -50.05 26.74
N VAL A 178 -11.58 -49.15 26.34
CA VAL A 178 -13.00 -49.48 26.15
C VAL A 178 -13.20 -50.48 25.01
N ARG A 179 -12.58 -50.27 23.84
CA ARG A 179 -12.62 -51.23 22.71
C ARG A 179 -12.11 -52.61 23.13
N ARG A 180 -10.99 -52.66 23.85
CA ARG A 180 -10.41 -53.90 24.41
C ARG A 180 -11.35 -54.57 25.42
N TRP A 181 -12.02 -53.81 26.29
CA TRP A 181 -12.99 -54.32 27.25
C TRP A 181 -14.22 -54.91 26.56
N LEU A 182 -14.79 -54.21 25.56
CA LEU A 182 -15.91 -54.69 24.76
C LEU A 182 -15.56 -56.01 24.04
N ALA A 183 -14.40 -56.08 23.37
CA ALA A 183 -13.93 -57.31 22.72
C ALA A 183 -13.75 -58.46 23.73
N ARG A 184 -13.16 -58.20 24.91
CA ARG A 184 -13.04 -59.18 26.01
C ARG A 184 -14.39 -59.54 26.65
N ARG A 185 -15.43 -58.70 26.54
CA ARG A 185 -16.79 -59.04 26.96
C ARG A 185 -17.44 -59.96 25.92
N ARG A 186 -17.40 -59.60 24.63
CA ARG A 186 -17.95 -60.42 23.55
C ARG A 186 -17.29 -61.80 23.45
N LEU A 187 -15.98 -61.90 23.67
CA LEU A 187 -15.28 -63.18 23.74
C LEU A 187 -15.71 -64.04 24.94
N ARG A 188 -16.11 -63.44 26.07
CA ARG A 188 -16.68 -64.18 27.21
C ARG A 188 -18.11 -64.64 26.93
N GLU A 189 -18.94 -63.77 26.35
CA GLU A 189 -20.30 -64.11 25.87
C GLU A 189 -20.24 -65.33 24.93
N LEU A 190 -19.46 -65.25 23.85
CA LEU A 190 -19.29 -66.35 22.87
C LEU A 190 -18.70 -67.63 23.48
N LYS A 191 -17.82 -67.53 24.50
CA LYS A 191 -17.30 -68.71 25.22
C LYS A 191 -18.32 -69.35 26.16
N ILE A 192 -19.29 -68.60 26.68
CA ILE A 192 -20.41 -69.16 27.45
C ILE A 192 -21.38 -69.83 26.48
N GLU A 193 -21.77 -69.13 25.43
CA GLU A 193 -22.64 -69.63 24.35
C GLU A 193 -22.09 -70.93 23.72
N SER A 194 -20.81 -70.96 23.35
CA SER A 194 -20.14 -72.17 22.84
C SER A 194 -20.09 -73.32 23.85
N ARG A 195 -19.94 -73.05 25.16
CA ARG A 195 -20.02 -74.09 26.20
C ARG A 195 -21.44 -74.66 26.30
N SER A 196 -22.46 -73.81 26.23
CA SER A 196 -23.85 -74.25 26.18
C SER A 196 -24.14 -75.07 24.93
N VAL A 197 -23.68 -74.66 23.75
CA VAL A 197 -23.80 -75.44 22.50
C VAL A 197 -23.12 -76.82 22.62
N ASN A 198 -21.90 -76.90 23.17
CA ASN A 198 -21.23 -78.17 23.42
C ASN A 198 -21.99 -79.06 24.43
N HIS A 199 -22.66 -78.46 25.42
CA HIS A 199 -23.52 -79.18 26.37
C HIS A 199 -24.79 -79.70 25.70
N PHE A 200 -25.47 -78.88 24.89
CA PHE A 200 -26.63 -79.28 24.09
C PHE A 200 -26.27 -80.35 23.06
N GLN A 201 -25.12 -80.27 22.38
CA GLN A 201 -24.65 -81.30 21.45
C GLN A 201 -24.41 -82.64 22.15
N LYS A 202 -23.82 -82.64 23.35
CA LYS A 202 -23.67 -83.86 24.17
C LYS A 202 -25.02 -84.42 24.62
N LEU A 203 -25.96 -83.56 24.98
CA LEU A 203 -27.32 -83.98 25.34
C LEU A 203 -28.05 -84.57 24.11
N ASN A 204 -27.92 -83.95 22.93
CA ASN A 204 -28.52 -84.43 21.69
C ASN A 204 -27.90 -85.76 21.26
N SER A 205 -26.57 -85.91 21.34
CA SER A 205 -25.88 -87.19 21.12
C SER A 205 -26.37 -88.27 22.10
N GLY A 206 -26.63 -87.89 23.36
CA GLY A 206 -27.21 -88.79 24.36
C GLY A 206 -28.66 -89.19 24.04
N LEU A 207 -29.46 -88.25 23.54
CA LEU A 207 -30.83 -88.49 23.08
C LEU A 207 -30.87 -89.32 21.79
N GLU A 208 -30.00 -89.06 20.81
CA GLU A 208 -29.81 -89.85 19.60
C GLU A 208 -29.47 -91.30 19.94
N ASN A 209 -28.48 -91.53 20.81
CA ASN A 209 -28.15 -92.87 21.31
C ASN A 209 -29.32 -93.51 22.08
N LYS A 210 -30.12 -92.72 22.81
CA LYS A 210 -31.33 -93.21 23.48
C LYS A 210 -32.43 -93.60 22.48
N VAL A 211 -32.61 -92.81 21.40
CA VAL A 211 -33.56 -93.06 20.31
C VAL A 211 -33.13 -94.30 19.52
N ILE A 212 -31.86 -94.45 19.16
CA ILE A 212 -31.32 -95.67 18.53
C ILE A 212 -31.55 -96.88 19.44
N GLY A 213 -31.23 -96.79 20.73
CA GLY A 213 -31.47 -97.87 21.69
C GLY A 213 -32.94 -98.18 21.97
N LEU A 214 -33.86 -97.23 21.73
CA LEU A 214 -35.30 -97.45 21.76
C LEU A 214 -35.82 -98.00 20.43
N GLN A 215 -35.26 -97.61 19.30
CA GLN A 215 -35.55 -98.14 17.98
C GLN A 215 -35.17 -99.61 17.90
N MET A 216 -33.93 -99.98 18.28
CA MET A 216 -33.51 -101.38 18.35
C MET A 216 -34.40 -102.23 19.28
N LYS A 217 -34.97 -101.64 20.34
CA LYS A 217 -35.97 -102.31 21.20
C LYS A 217 -37.33 -102.43 20.54
N LEU A 218 -37.77 -101.40 19.81
CA LEU A 218 -39.01 -101.45 19.02
C LEU A 218 -38.91 -102.47 17.88
N ASP A 219 -37.75 -102.56 17.23
CA ASP A 219 -37.43 -103.54 16.19
C ASP A 219 -37.39 -104.96 16.78
N SER A 220 -36.79 -105.14 17.96
CA SER A 220 -36.85 -106.41 18.71
C SER A 220 -38.29 -106.80 19.06
N VAL A 221 -39.07 -105.90 19.64
CA VAL A 221 -40.48 -106.14 19.99
C VAL A 221 -41.34 -106.39 18.75
N THR A 222 -41.00 -105.78 17.61
CA THR A 222 -41.66 -106.03 16.33
C THR A 222 -41.26 -107.41 15.77
N SER A 223 -39.99 -107.80 15.89
CA SER A 223 -39.52 -109.14 15.56
C SER A 223 -40.17 -110.21 16.44
N ASP A 224 -40.28 -109.99 17.75
CA ASP A 224 -40.93 -110.92 18.67
C ASP A 224 -42.46 -110.94 18.48
N ARG A 225 -43.08 -109.81 18.12
CA ARG A 225 -44.48 -109.79 17.64
C ARG A 225 -44.65 -110.61 16.37
N ASN A 226 -43.72 -110.54 15.42
CA ASN A 226 -43.77 -111.34 14.19
C ASN A 226 -43.53 -112.84 14.48
N ARG A 227 -42.72 -113.17 15.49
CA ARG A 227 -42.57 -114.56 15.98
C ARG A 227 -43.82 -115.05 16.68
N LEU A 228 -44.49 -114.22 17.49
CA LEU A 228 -45.78 -114.54 18.09
C LEU A 228 -46.86 -114.74 17.01
N ALA A 229 -46.90 -113.90 15.97
CA ALA A 229 -47.79 -114.09 14.82
C ALA A 229 -47.49 -115.39 14.06
N ALA A 230 -46.22 -115.80 13.94
CA ALA A 230 -45.86 -117.10 13.36
C ALA A 230 -46.25 -118.29 14.24
N VAL A 231 -46.22 -118.14 15.58
CA VAL A 231 -46.72 -119.15 16.53
C VAL A 231 -48.26 -119.20 16.53
N GLU A 232 -48.93 -118.06 16.38
CA GLU A 232 -50.37 -117.94 16.20
C GLU A 232 -50.82 -118.62 14.90
N ASP A 233 -50.09 -118.42 13.80
CA ASP A 233 -50.30 -119.10 12.52
C ASP A 233 -50.00 -120.62 12.60
N GLN A 234 -49.00 -121.05 13.38
CA GLN A 234 -48.81 -122.48 13.69
C GLN A 234 -49.94 -123.06 14.56
N LEU A 235 -50.47 -122.31 15.52
CA LEU A 235 -51.63 -122.71 16.31
C LEU A 235 -52.90 -122.80 15.45
N GLN A 236 -53.09 -121.89 14.49
CA GLN A 236 -54.20 -121.97 13.52
C GLN A 236 -54.07 -123.20 12.61
N ARG A 237 -52.85 -123.62 12.24
CA ARG A 237 -52.62 -124.87 11.50
C ARG A 237 -52.92 -126.12 12.35
N MET A 238 -52.46 -126.18 13.61
CA MET A 238 -52.80 -127.30 14.51
C MET A 238 -54.30 -127.34 14.86
N LEU A 239 -54.96 -126.18 14.93
CA LEU A 239 -56.42 -126.10 15.05
C LEU A 239 -57.11 -126.63 13.79
N ALA A 240 -56.59 -126.37 12.58
CA ALA A 240 -57.13 -126.96 11.35
C ALA A 240 -56.98 -128.50 11.32
N GLU A 241 -55.87 -129.03 11.80
CA GLU A 241 -55.66 -130.48 11.92
C GLU A 241 -56.60 -131.12 12.96
N LEU A 242 -56.79 -130.51 14.13
CA LEU A 242 -57.75 -130.98 15.14
C LEU A 242 -59.21 -130.87 14.67
N VAL A 243 -59.58 -129.76 14.01
CA VAL A 243 -60.91 -129.59 13.41
C VAL A 243 -61.19 -130.67 12.34
N SER A 244 -60.17 -131.14 11.62
CA SER A 244 -60.33 -132.25 10.66
C SER A 244 -60.63 -133.62 11.30
N ALA A 245 -60.42 -133.77 12.61
CA ALA A 245 -60.68 -135.01 13.36
C ALA A 245 -62.01 -135.01 14.14
N GLU A 246 -62.56 -133.84 14.49
CA GLU A 246 -63.82 -133.72 15.23
C GLU A 246 -65.03 -133.36 14.34
N ALA A 247 -64.81 -132.93 13.10
CA ALA A 247 -65.85 -132.50 12.16
C ALA A 247 -66.68 -133.63 11.48
N GLU A 248 -66.86 -134.78 12.12
CA GLU A 248 -67.79 -135.83 11.67
C GLU A 248 -69.14 -135.80 12.45
N LYS A 249 -69.34 -134.81 13.35
CA LYS A 249 -70.49 -134.82 14.28
C LYS A 249 -71.16 -133.45 14.51
N TYR A 250 -72.04 -133.10 13.56
CA TYR A 250 -72.96 -131.94 13.49
C TYR A 250 -72.41 -130.64 12.86
N TYR A 251 -73.31 -129.89 12.19
CA TYR A 251 -73.00 -129.00 11.05
C TYR A 251 -74.02 -127.84 10.96
N SER A 252 -73.56 -126.61 10.63
CA SER A 252 -74.34 -125.37 10.31
C SER A 252 -75.30 -124.81 11.40
N GLU A 253 -75.71 -123.52 11.47
CA GLU A 253 -75.71 -122.31 10.59
C GLU A 253 -75.17 -121.05 11.36
N THR A 254 -74.84 -119.83 10.84
CA THR A 254 -75.13 -119.08 9.58
C THR A 254 -76.41 -118.20 9.66
N LEU A 255 -76.57 -116.91 9.24
CA LEU A 255 -75.78 -115.89 8.51
C LEU A 255 -76.21 -114.42 8.89
N SER A 256 -75.45 -113.38 8.45
CA SER A 256 -75.88 -111.98 8.17
C SER A 256 -76.15 -111.02 9.36
N THR A 257 -76.19 -109.66 9.23
CA THR A 257 -75.95 -108.69 8.12
C THR A 257 -74.77 -107.74 8.47
N LEU A 258 -74.28 -106.68 7.75
CA LEU A 258 -74.71 -105.78 6.65
C LEU A 258 -75.72 -104.65 7.04
N GLN A 259 -75.71 -103.40 6.52
CA GLN A 259 -74.83 -102.65 5.58
C GLN A 259 -75.13 -101.12 5.64
N PHE A 260 -74.28 -100.23 5.07
CA PHE A 260 -74.65 -99.16 4.07
C PHE A 260 -73.63 -98.01 3.99
N SER A 261 -73.43 -97.45 2.77
CA SER A 261 -72.57 -96.29 2.52
C SER A 261 -73.16 -95.37 1.44
N SER A 262 -73.40 -94.09 1.74
CA SER A 262 -73.57 -93.04 0.72
C SER A 262 -73.49 -91.62 1.31
N ASN A 263 -72.40 -90.89 1.01
CA ASN A 263 -72.34 -89.40 1.06
C ASN A 263 -71.02 -88.80 0.50
N CYS A 264 -70.40 -89.43 -0.51
CA CYS A 264 -69.14 -88.97 -1.12
C CYS A 264 -69.34 -87.75 -2.05
N ARG A 265 -69.82 -86.61 -1.52
CA ARG A 265 -70.27 -85.45 -2.33
C ARG A 265 -69.98 -84.07 -1.73
N LYS A 266 -68.94 -83.94 -0.89
CA LYS A 266 -68.57 -82.69 -0.18
C LYS A 266 -67.08 -82.34 -0.27
N ILE A 267 -66.44 -82.59 -1.41
CA ILE A 267 -65.01 -82.29 -1.65
C ILE A 267 -64.81 -81.10 -2.62
N GLU A 268 -65.73 -80.84 -3.55
CA GLU A 268 -65.49 -79.88 -4.66
C GLU A 268 -65.55 -78.37 -4.28
N ASN A 269 -66.23 -77.99 -3.20
CA ASN A 269 -66.45 -76.57 -2.84
C ASN A 269 -65.47 -76.02 -1.78
N LYS A 270 -64.16 -76.23 -1.94
CA LYS A 270 -63.13 -75.72 -1.00
C LYS A 270 -61.88 -75.08 -1.61
N ILE A 271 -61.80 -74.92 -2.93
CA ILE A 271 -60.53 -74.62 -3.63
C ILE A 271 -60.46 -73.21 -4.27
N HIS A 272 -61.54 -72.41 -4.31
CA HIS A 272 -61.57 -71.22 -5.18
C HIS A 272 -62.14 -69.90 -4.58
N VAL A 273 -62.11 -69.70 -3.26
CA VAL A 273 -62.54 -68.43 -2.62
C VAL A 273 -61.59 -68.04 -1.47
N ASN A 274 -61.25 -66.74 -1.39
CA ASN A 274 -60.44 -66.06 -0.37
C ASN A 274 -58.90 -66.23 -0.40
N GLU A 275 -58.27 -65.96 -1.55
CA GLU A 275 -56.90 -65.37 -1.58
C GLU A 275 -56.93 -63.84 -1.28
N GLU A 276 -57.83 -63.39 -0.39
CA GLU A 276 -58.19 -61.96 -0.25
C GLU A 276 -58.04 -61.43 1.19
N GLN A 277 -56.85 -61.60 1.78
CA GLN A 277 -56.49 -60.98 3.08
C GLN A 277 -55.05 -60.45 3.12
N CYS A 278 -54.72 -59.44 2.29
CA CYS A 278 -53.46 -58.69 2.43
C CYS A 278 -53.50 -57.22 1.95
N GLY A 279 -54.66 -56.55 2.00
CA GLY A 279 -54.79 -55.15 1.56
C GLY A 279 -54.28 -54.11 2.57
N ASP A 280 -54.76 -54.19 3.81
CA ASP A 280 -54.83 -53.02 4.70
C ASP A 280 -53.46 -52.57 5.25
N LEU A 281 -52.59 -53.52 5.60
CA LEU A 281 -51.24 -53.22 6.09
C LEU A 281 -50.39 -52.48 5.04
N ILE A 282 -50.59 -52.79 3.75
CA ILE A 282 -49.84 -52.18 2.64
C ILE A 282 -50.35 -50.76 2.36
N MET A 283 -51.66 -50.52 2.51
CA MET A 283 -52.25 -49.19 2.34
C MET A 283 -51.80 -48.22 3.45
N ALA A 284 -51.78 -48.66 4.71
CA ALA A 284 -51.28 -47.86 5.83
C ALA A 284 -49.81 -47.41 5.62
N TYR A 285 -48.91 -48.34 5.29
CA TYR A 285 -47.49 -48.03 5.04
C TYR A 285 -47.27 -47.11 3.83
N LYS A 286 -48.14 -47.17 2.80
CA LYS A 286 -48.08 -46.26 1.64
C LYS A 286 -48.53 -44.83 1.98
N ALA A 287 -49.54 -44.66 2.84
CA ALA A 287 -49.99 -43.35 3.29
C ALA A 287 -48.90 -42.62 4.11
N GLU A 288 -48.29 -43.32 5.07
CA GLU A 288 -47.19 -42.79 5.90
C GLU A 288 -45.99 -42.35 5.04
N ASN A 289 -45.59 -43.18 4.06
CA ASN A 289 -44.49 -42.87 3.14
C ASN A 289 -44.80 -41.70 2.18
N LYS A 290 -46.07 -41.46 1.84
CA LYS A 290 -46.46 -40.29 1.04
C LYS A 290 -46.30 -39.02 1.88
N ARG A 291 -46.87 -39.00 3.09
CA ARG A 291 -46.80 -37.87 4.01
C ARG A 291 -45.35 -37.45 4.33
N LEU A 292 -44.49 -38.41 4.66
CA LEU A 292 -43.07 -38.12 4.95
C LEU A 292 -42.31 -37.54 3.74
N ARG A 293 -42.72 -37.86 2.50
CA ARG A 293 -42.14 -37.24 1.29
C ARG A 293 -42.65 -35.82 1.06
N GLU A 294 -43.91 -35.54 1.36
CA GLU A 294 -44.51 -34.20 1.26
C GLU A 294 -43.95 -33.26 2.34
N GLU A 295 -43.73 -33.75 3.56
CA GLU A 295 -43.04 -33.01 4.63
C GLU A 295 -41.56 -32.74 4.30
N MET A 296 -40.84 -33.72 3.72
CA MET A 296 -39.48 -33.52 3.19
C MET A 296 -39.42 -32.46 2.07
N ALA A 297 -40.32 -32.53 1.09
CA ALA A 297 -40.38 -31.56 0.01
C ALA A 297 -40.64 -30.13 0.53
N SER A 298 -41.57 -29.98 1.48
CA SER A 298 -41.84 -28.69 2.15
C SER A 298 -40.61 -28.11 2.87
N ILE A 299 -39.76 -28.97 3.47
CA ILE A 299 -38.50 -28.54 4.11
C ILE A 299 -37.50 -28.08 3.05
N GLU A 300 -37.33 -28.82 1.95
CA GLU A 300 -36.43 -28.41 0.86
C GLU A 300 -36.85 -27.10 0.20
N GLU A 301 -38.15 -26.89 -0.04
CA GLU A 301 -38.69 -25.67 -0.64
C GLU A 301 -38.34 -24.44 0.21
N ARG A 302 -38.53 -24.52 1.53
CA ARG A 302 -38.17 -23.44 2.46
C ARG A 302 -36.66 -23.16 2.48
N VAL A 303 -35.83 -24.20 2.49
CA VAL A 303 -34.37 -24.05 2.49
C VAL A 303 -33.87 -23.43 1.18
N LYS A 304 -34.46 -23.79 0.03
CA LYS A 304 -34.17 -23.17 -1.28
C LYS A 304 -34.58 -21.69 -1.28
N ALA A 305 -35.76 -21.35 -0.78
CA ALA A 305 -36.22 -19.97 -0.66
C ALA A 305 -35.29 -19.12 0.22
N GLU A 306 -34.98 -19.59 1.44
CA GLU A 306 -34.13 -18.87 2.41
C GLU A 306 -32.68 -18.70 1.91
N MET A 307 -32.18 -19.62 1.07
CA MET A 307 -30.88 -19.51 0.42
C MET A 307 -30.90 -18.48 -0.73
N ASN A 308 -31.95 -18.51 -1.57
CA ASN A 308 -32.13 -17.58 -2.68
C ASN A 308 -32.29 -16.13 -2.21
N GLU A 309 -33.02 -15.91 -1.10
CA GLU A 309 -33.21 -14.58 -0.52
C GLU A 309 -31.89 -13.98 -0.01
N LYS A 310 -31.03 -14.81 0.60
CA LYS A 310 -29.68 -14.41 1.05
C LYS A 310 -28.73 -14.15 -0.12
N LEU A 311 -28.81 -14.93 -1.20
CA LEU A 311 -28.07 -14.64 -2.43
C LEU A 311 -28.55 -13.32 -3.07
N ALA A 312 -29.85 -13.05 -3.08
CA ALA A 312 -30.43 -11.81 -3.59
C ALA A 312 -30.10 -10.58 -2.70
N ALA A 313 -29.85 -10.76 -1.40
CA ALA A 313 -29.27 -9.73 -0.54
C ALA A 313 -27.82 -9.42 -0.94
N ILE A 314 -26.95 -10.44 -0.95
CA ILE A 314 -25.52 -10.29 -1.30
C ILE A 314 -25.33 -9.66 -2.70
N GLN A 315 -26.19 -10.00 -3.67
CA GLN A 315 -26.17 -9.37 -5.01
C GLN A 315 -26.62 -7.90 -5.03
N ARG A 316 -27.50 -7.47 -4.12
CA ARG A 316 -27.87 -6.05 -3.96
C ARG A 316 -26.74 -5.27 -3.31
N ASP A 317 -26.16 -5.80 -2.24
CA ASP A 317 -25.05 -5.18 -1.52
C ASP A 317 -23.83 -5.01 -2.44
N LEU A 318 -23.53 -6.02 -3.26
CA LEU A 318 -22.47 -5.97 -4.27
C LEU A 318 -22.75 -4.94 -5.39
N LYS A 319 -24.02 -4.73 -5.77
CA LYS A 319 -24.39 -3.67 -6.72
C LYS A 319 -24.22 -2.28 -6.10
N GLN A 320 -24.71 -2.07 -4.88
CA GLN A 320 -24.55 -0.80 -4.16
C GLN A 320 -23.08 -0.44 -3.95
N TRP A 321 -22.23 -1.40 -3.56
CA TRP A 321 -20.78 -1.19 -3.44
C TRP A 321 -20.11 -0.81 -4.75
N LYS A 322 -20.53 -1.41 -5.87
CA LYS A 322 -20.01 -1.05 -7.20
C LYS A 322 -20.44 0.36 -7.60
N GLN A 323 -21.71 0.72 -7.41
CA GLN A 323 -22.21 2.07 -7.66
C GLN A 323 -21.41 3.10 -6.84
N LEU A 324 -21.37 2.95 -5.52
CA LEU A 324 -20.63 3.83 -4.60
C LEU A 324 -19.11 3.90 -4.86
N THR A 325 -18.53 2.96 -5.60
CA THR A 325 -17.13 3.02 -6.04
C THR A 325 -17.01 3.85 -7.32
N ILE A 326 -17.87 3.60 -8.31
CA ILE A 326 -17.95 4.38 -9.56
C ILE A 326 -18.26 5.86 -9.25
N ASP A 327 -19.23 6.13 -8.39
CA ASP A 327 -19.64 7.49 -8.01
C ASP A 327 -18.49 8.26 -7.33
N ARG A 328 -17.64 7.56 -6.54
CA ARG A 328 -16.43 8.12 -5.93
C ARG A 328 -15.32 8.38 -6.94
N GLU A 329 -15.12 7.48 -7.90
CA GLU A 329 -14.13 7.66 -8.97
C GLU A 329 -14.54 8.81 -9.90
N GLN A 330 -15.83 8.94 -10.22
CA GLN A 330 -16.38 10.07 -10.97
C GLN A 330 -16.20 11.39 -10.23
N ALA A 331 -16.56 11.47 -8.94
CA ALA A 331 -16.36 12.68 -8.14
C ALA A 331 -14.87 13.08 -8.01
N LEU A 332 -13.96 12.12 -7.98
CA LEU A 332 -12.52 12.39 -8.03
C LEU A 332 -12.07 12.95 -9.39
N VAL A 333 -12.59 12.41 -10.49
CA VAL A 333 -12.29 12.90 -11.85
C VAL A 333 -12.87 14.30 -12.09
N GLU A 334 -14.09 14.58 -11.63
CA GLU A 334 -14.68 15.93 -11.72
C GLU A 334 -13.91 16.94 -10.86
N ALA A 335 -13.50 16.57 -9.64
CA ALA A 335 -12.66 17.41 -8.80
C ALA A 335 -11.24 17.61 -9.37
N GLN A 336 -10.76 16.70 -10.21
CA GLN A 336 -9.52 16.87 -10.99
C GLN A 336 -9.76 17.88 -12.12
N LEU A 337 -10.79 17.66 -12.93
CA LEU A 337 -11.14 18.48 -14.10
C LEU A 337 -11.46 19.92 -13.73
N GLN A 338 -12.09 20.17 -12.58
CA GLN A 338 -12.35 21.52 -12.07
C GLN A 338 -11.06 22.26 -11.68
N ARG A 339 -10.04 21.58 -11.13
CA ARG A 339 -8.72 22.20 -10.89
C ARG A 339 -8.03 22.54 -12.20
N ASP A 340 -8.05 21.63 -13.17
CA ASP A 340 -7.38 21.82 -14.45
C ASP A 340 -8.05 22.93 -15.28
N LEU A 341 -9.39 23.07 -15.21
CA LEU A 341 -10.12 24.22 -15.77
C LEU A 341 -9.77 25.54 -15.06
N PHE A 342 -9.63 25.54 -13.74
CA PHE A 342 -9.25 26.75 -12.98
C PHE A 342 -7.80 27.18 -13.31
N ALA A 343 -6.90 26.22 -13.47
CA ALA A 343 -5.52 26.46 -13.91
C ALA A 343 -5.42 27.00 -15.35
N ALA A 344 -6.38 26.66 -16.22
CA ALA A 344 -6.42 27.12 -17.61
C ALA A 344 -6.96 28.55 -17.79
N GLN A 345 -7.53 29.19 -16.76
CA GLN A 345 -8.19 30.50 -16.88
C GLN A 345 -7.37 31.71 -16.40
N LEU A 346 -6.12 31.51 -15.93
CA LEU A 346 -5.26 32.60 -15.42
C LEU A 346 -3.92 32.72 -16.20
N PRO A 347 -3.81 33.66 -17.16
CA PRO A 347 -2.57 33.91 -17.89
C PRO A 347 -1.59 34.78 -17.07
N GLY A 348 -0.80 34.14 -16.20
CA GLY A 348 0.50 34.64 -15.75
C GLY A 348 0.51 35.70 -14.63
N ALA A 349 0.91 35.26 -13.44
CA ALA A 349 1.51 36.11 -12.40
C ALA A 349 2.68 35.36 -11.74
N SER A 350 3.64 36.09 -11.19
CA SER A 350 4.92 35.56 -10.69
C SER A 350 5.03 35.58 -9.16
N ASP A 351 5.52 34.47 -8.60
CA ASP A 351 6.34 34.36 -7.38
C ASP A 351 5.77 34.87 -6.02
N GLU A 352 6.46 34.46 -4.93
CA GLU A 352 6.25 34.83 -3.52
C GLU A 352 4.96 34.33 -2.79
N GLY A 353 5.01 34.26 -1.45
CA GLY A 353 3.88 33.91 -0.55
C GLY A 353 3.60 32.40 -0.39
N GLU A 354 4.41 31.64 0.36
CA GLU A 354 4.31 31.41 1.82
C GLU A 354 3.04 30.68 2.34
N ASN A 355 3.28 29.78 3.32
CA ASN A 355 2.27 28.92 3.95
C ASN A 355 1.10 29.68 4.56
N LEU A 356 -0.12 29.20 4.31
CA LEU A 356 -1.20 29.17 5.31
C LEU A 356 -2.22 28.09 4.94
N LEU A 357 -2.06 26.91 5.52
CA LEU A 357 -3.09 25.87 5.54
C LEU A 357 -4.15 26.24 6.58
N PRO A 358 -5.44 26.36 6.23
CA PRO A 358 -6.52 26.32 7.21
C PRO A 358 -6.60 24.90 7.80
N GLU A 359 -6.49 24.78 9.12
CA GLU A 359 -6.98 23.59 9.79
C GLU A 359 -8.51 23.67 9.87
N GLU A 360 -9.21 22.65 9.38
CA GLU A 360 -10.61 22.40 9.73
C GLU A 360 -10.79 20.95 10.21
N PRO A 361 -11.80 20.68 11.04
CA PRO A 361 -11.64 19.70 12.11
C PRO A 361 -11.86 18.25 11.69
N MET A 362 -11.00 17.37 12.21
CA MET A 362 -11.34 15.96 12.43
C MET A 362 -12.47 15.88 13.47
N SER A 363 -13.73 15.85 13.03
CA SER A 363 -14.83 15.45 13.89
C SER A 363 -14.73 13.95 14.21
N GLU A 364 -14.77 13.61 15.49
CA GLU A 364 -14.83 12.22 15.94
C GLU A 364 -16.21 11.64 15.61
N MET A 365 -16.32 10.90 14.49
CA MET A 365 -17.50 10.09 14.21
C MET A 365 -17.36 8.76 14.95
N GLU A 366 -17.98 8.66 16.12
CA GLU A 366 -17.97 7.47 16.97
C GLU A 366 -18.51 6.24 16.21
N LEU A 367 -17.67 5.20 16.10
CA LEU A 367 -18.05 3.90 15.55
C LEU A 367 -18.42 2.94 16.69
N GLU A 368 -19.62 3.12 17.24
CA GLU A 368 -20.28 2.11 18.10
C GLU A 368 -20.43 0.78 17.32
N PRO A 369 -20.12 -0.39 17.94
CA PRO A 369 -19.87 -1.62 17.19
C PRO A 369 -21.10 -2.55 17.03
N GLU A 370 -22.05 -2.16 16.20
CA GLU A 370 -23.24 -2.99 15.91
C GLU A 370 -22.96 -4.17 14.95
N HIS A 371 -23.24 -5.39 15.43
CA HIS A 371 -23.68 -6.58 14.68
C HIS A 371 -22.91 -7.05 13.42
N ARG A 372 -21.76 -7.72 13.64
CA ARG A 372 -21.30 -8.80 12.73
C ARG A 372 -22.29 -9.97 12.71
N PRO A 373 -22.55 -10.62 11.55
CA PRO A 373 -23.47 -11.75 11.46
C PRO A 373 -22.96 -13.01 12.17
N ALA A 374 -23.84 -13.64 12.95
CA ALA A 374 -23.51 -14.75 13.84
C ALA A 374 -23.34 -16.11 13.12
N SER A 375 -22.13 -16.39 12.62
CA SER A 375 -21.75 -17.64 11.94
C SER A 375 -21.04 -18.67 12.85
N ALA A 376 -21.39 -18.72 14.15
CA ALA A 376 -20.78 -19.65 15.11
C ALA A 376 -21.71 -20.04 16.29
N LYS A 377 -22.81 -20.77 16.01
CA LYS A 377 -23.68 -21.37 17.06
C LYS A 377 -24.06 -22.84 16.77
N TYR A 378 -23.08 -23.73 16.80
CA TYR A 378 -23.29 -25.16 17.06
C TYR A 378 -22.14 -25.70 17.92
N VAL A 379 -22.44 -26.72 18.75
CA VAL A 379 -21.59 -27.28 19.83
C VAL A 379 -21.34 -26.28 20.99
N GLY A 380 -21.86 -26.50 22.21
CA GLY A 380 -22.76 -27.58 22.63
C GLY A 380 -23.40 -27.33 24.00
N ARG A 381 -24.59 -27.90 24.22
CA ARG A 381 -25.19 -28.10 25.55
C ARG A 381 -24.64 -29.41 26.15
N PHE A 382 -24.92 -29.67 27.44
CA PHE A 382 -24.25 -30.62 28.36
C PHE A 382 -22.91 -30.05 28.92
N SER A 383 -22.67 -29.98 30.24
CA SER A 383 -23.39 -30.58 31.39
C SER A 383 -23.46 -29.64 32.60
N ARG A 384 -24.61 -29.58 33.28
CA ARG A 384 -24.75 -29.02 34.63
C ARG A 384 -25.58 -29.97 35.50
N LEU A 385 -24.93 -30.98 36.07
CA LEU A 385 -25.55 -31.98 36.95
C LEU A 385 -24.48 -32.56 37.90
N LYS A 386 -24.89 -32.91 39.13
CA LYS A 386 -24.06 -33.42 40.24
C LYS A 386 -22.99 -32.44 40.79
N ALA A 387 -23.47 -31.45 41.55
CA ALA A 387 -22.69 -30.79 42.59
C ALA A 387 -23.61 -30.38 43.77
N SER A 388 -24.22 -31.38 44.43
CA SER A 388 -24.75 -31.28 45.81
C SER A 388 -25.23 -32.66 46.27
N TRP A 389 -24.47 -33.28 47.17
CA TRP A 389 -25.02 -34.15 48.20
C TRP A 389 -24.38 -33.70 49.51
N ARG A 390 -25.24 -33.30 50.45
CA ARG A 390 -24.93 -33.15 51.87
C ARG A 390 -24.81 -34.59 52.40
N GLY A 391 -23.97 -34.96 53.36
CA GLY A 391 -23.48 -34.21 54.51
C GLY A 391 -23.75 -35.08 55.76
N THR A 392 -23.39 -34.58 56.94
CA THR A 392 -23.57 -35.25 58.24
C THR A 392 -22.57 -36.37 58.57
N VAL A 393 -22.12 -36.30 59.83
CA VAL A 393 -21.43 -37.26 60.73
C VAL A 393 -21.42 -38.71 60.26
#